data_AF-A0A6A5F764-F1
#
_entry.id   AF-A0A6A5F764-F1
#
_cell.length_a   1.000
_cell.length_b   1.000
_cell.length_c   1.000
_cell.angle_alpha   90.00
_cell.angle_beta   90.00
_cell.angle_gamma   90.00
#
_symmetry.space_group_name_H-M   'P 1'
#
loop_
_entity.id
_entity.type
_entity.pdbx_description
1 polymer ?
#
loop_
_entity_poly.entity_id
_entity_poly.type
_entity_poly.pdbx_seq_one_letter_code
_entity_poly.pdbx_strand_id
1 'polypeptide(L)'
;MLCFRLSTTLLLAATCSLMSAVVSTEKAITCGSDGNVQRLSCDDGVISVQTALYGRADAVTCSEGRPPAQLANTNCSQAGTVDVVKKRCDGKRECEVNINVFYTSDPCSGTYKYLETTYTCIPAIHLDACEGSLAQLQCDQGQVIFVYVADYGRRDQTTCIYQRPPNQVQNIYCSSPTRKVADSCNGKNSCTIAARNSVFGDPCVGTYKYLEVVHSNDWIGEVGLRRVDDLQVAVLVHCADLLNDQLAGGLAAGRRLLWAFPFPV
;
A
#
# COMPACT_ATOMS: atom_id res chain seq x y z
N MET A 1 -15.40 43.76 21.53
CA MET A 1 -15.73 42.68 20.56
C MET A 1 -14.50 42.08 19.85
N LEU A 2 -13.26 42.39 20.26
CA LEU A 2 -12.03 41.81 19.67
C LEU A 2 -11.64 40.42 20.24
N CYS A 3 -11.96 40.14 21.50
CA CYS A 3 -11.58 38.86 22.15
C CYS A 3 -12.32 37.63 21.59
N PHE A 4 -13.53 37.78 21.03
CA PHE A 4 -14.28 36.67 20.44
C PHE A 4 -13.70 36.20 19.10
N ARG A 5 -13.04 37.08 18.34
CA ARG A 5 -12.45 36.78 17.02
C ARG A 5 -11.14 36.00 17.13
N LEU A 6 -10.33 36.29 18.17
CA LEU A 6 -9.08 35.57 18.47
C LEU A 6 -9.33 34.13 18.96
N SER A 7 -10.44 33.90 19.65
CA SER A 7 -10.84 32.56 20.11
C SER A 7 -11.22 31.67 18.92
N THR A 8 -12.00 32.19 17.97
CA THR A 8 -12.41 31.44 16.78
C THR A 8 -11.25 31.12 15.82
N THR A 9 -10.25 31.99 15.71
CA THR A 9 -9.06 31.73 14.87
C THR A 9 -8.11 30.71 15.50
N LEU A 10 -7.95 30.71 16.83
CA LEU A 10 -7.19 29.66 17.55
C LEU A 10 -7.88 28.29 17.45
N LEU A 11 -9.21 28.25 17.55
CA LEU A 11 -9.99 27.01 17.41
C LEU A 11 -9.88 26.40 16.00
N LEU A 12 -9.84 27.22 14.94
CA LEU A 12 -9.70 26.74 13.55
C LEU A 12 -8.27 26.28 13.21
N ALA A 13 -7.23 26.90 13.77
CA ALA A 13 -5.86 26.42 13.64
C ALA A 13 -5.64 25.09 14.37
N ALA A 14 -6.30 24.92 15.52
CA ALA A 14 -6.30 23.66 16.26
C ALA A 14 -7.07 22.53 15.53
N THR A 15 -8.15 22.85 14.82
CA THR A 15 -8.87 21.85 14.00
C THR A 15 -8.16 21.51 12.68
N CYS A 16 -7.36 22.43 12.13
CA CYS A 16 -6.48 22.14 10.99
C CYS A 16 -5.32 21.20 11.38
N SER A 17 -4.97 21.15 12.67
CA SER A 17 -3.92 20.26 13.21
C SER A 17 -4.39 18.81 13.43
N LEU A 18 -5.67 18.50 13.22
CA LEU A 18 -6.28 17.21 13.58
C LEU A 18 -6.62 16.29 12.40
N MET A 19 -6.37 16.72 11.15
CA MET A 19 -6.58 15.89 9.96
C MET A 19 -5.28 15.72 9.15
N SER A 20 -4.18 15.43 9.84
CA SER A 20 -3.10 14.70 9.18
C SER A 20 -3.52 13.23 9.18
N ALA A 21 -4.04 12.74 8.06
CA ALA A 21 -3.97 11.30 7.81
C ALA A 21 -2.49 10.96 7.66
N VAL A 22 -1.79 10.78 8.79
CA VAL A 22 -0.42 10.31 8.79
C VAL A 22 -0.50 8.86 8.32
N VAL A 23 -0.17 8.62 7.05
CA VAL A 23 0.12 7.27 6.58
C VAL A 23 1.31 6.79 7.41
N SER A 24 1.01 6.03 8.46
CA SER A 24 2.02 5.55 9.40
C SER A 24 2.91 4.57 8.67
N THR A 25 4.19 4.93 8.55
CA THR A 25 5.21 4.04 8.03
C THR A 25 5.64 3.10 9.15
N GLU A 26 5.42 1.81 8.95
CA GLU A 26 5.74 0.75 9.91
C GLU A 26 7.06 0.08 9.55
N LYS A 27 7.76 -0.40 10.58
CA LYS A 27 9.04 -1.08 10.44
C LYS A 27 9.01 -2.41 11.17
N ALA A 28 9.27 -3.49 10.45
CA ALA A 28 9.43 -4.82 11.00
C ALA A 28 10.89 -5.27 10.89
N ILE A 29 11.43 -5.83 11.97
CA ILE A 29 12.78 -6.39 12.02
C ILE A 29 12.69 -7.84 12.47
N THR A 30 13.42 -8.72 11.81
CA THR A 30 13.52 -10.12 12.20
C THR A 30 14.97 -10.60 12.07
N CYS A 31 15.56 -11.02 13.18
CA CYS A 31 16.94 -11.48 13.21
C CYS A 31 17.11 -12.80 12.46
N GLY A 32 18.22 -12.94 11.71
CA GLY A 32 18.49 -14.09 10.85
C GLY A 32 18.87 -15.35 11.62
N SER A 33 17.86 -16.09 12.08
CA SER A 33 17.99 -17.46 12.55
C SER A 33 17.13 -18.36 11.68
N ASP A 34 17.56 -19.61 11.50
CA ASP A 34 16.83 -20.60 10.68
C ASP A 34 15.39 -20.77 11.18
N GLY A 35 14.44 -20.64 10.26
CA GLY A 35 13.02 -20.83 10.55
C GLY A 35 12.29 -19.63 11.17
N ASN A 36 12.98 -18.51 11.44
CA ASN A 36 12.29 -17.30 11.85
C ASN A 36 11.35 -16.79 10.74
N VAL A 37 10.27 -16.14 11.15
CA VAL A 37 9.23 -15.60 10.27
C VAL A 37 9.00 -14.14 10.62
N GLN A 38 9.10 -13.27 9.62
CA GLN A 38 8.68 -11.89 9.75
C GLN A 38 7.17 -11.80 9.50
N ARG A 39 6.45 -11.15 10.41
CA ARG A 39 5.01 -10.88 10.28
C ARG A 39 4.81 -9.38 10.05
N LEU A 40 4.07 -9.04 9.00
CA LEU A 40 3.60 -7.68 8.70
C LEU A 40 2.08 -7.68 8.86
N SER A 41 1.50 -6.61 9.42
CA SER A 41 0.07 -6.54 9.69
C SER A 41 -0.43 -5.12 9.54
N CYS A 42 -1.64 -4.97 8.99
CA CYS A 42 -2.39 -3.73 8.94
C CYS A 42 -3.73 -3.89 9.65
N ASP A 43 -3.96 -3.06 10.67
CA ASP A 43 -5.26 -3.00 11.35
C ASP A 43 -6.36 -2.53 10.38
N ASP A 44 -6.06 -1.51 9.58
CA ASP A 44 -6.90 -1.02 8.50
C ASP A 44 -6.13 -0.92 7.17
N GLY A 45 -6.81 -1.21 6.08
CA GLY A 45 -6.21 -1.25 4.74
C GLY A 45 -5.33 -2.47 4.50
N VAL A 46 -4.38 -2.33 3.58
CA VAL A 46 -3.47 -3.39 3.14
C VAL A 46 -2.02 -2.95 3.14
N ILE A 47 -1.13 -3.93 3.23
CA ILE A 47 0.31 -3.73 3.22
C ILE A 47 0.74 -3.23 1.85
N SER A 48 1.49 -2.13 1.83
CA SER A 48 2.29 -1.65 0.69
C SER A 48 3.73 -1.56 1.14
N VAL A 49 4.57 -2.49 0.68
CA VAL A 49 5.98 -2.55 1.05
C VAL A 49 6.73 -1.41 0.37
N GLN A 50 7.46 -0.61 1.15
CA GLN A 50 8.25 0.51 0.66
C GLN A 50 9.68 0.06 0.37
N THR A 51 10.34 -0.50 1.39
CA THR A 51 11.72 -1.00 1.29
C THR A 51 11.85 -2.32 2.05
N ALA A 52 12.80 -3.14 1.62
CA ALA A 52 13.22 -4.30 2.42
C ALA A 52 14.72 -4.57 2.22
N LEU A 53 15.37 -4.95 3.31
CA LEU A 53 16.78 -5.29 3.37
C LEU A 53 16.94 -6.65 4.05
N TYR A 54 17.59 -7.57 3.35
CA TYR A 54 18.15 -8.76 3.95
C TYR A 54 19.67 -8.63 3.96
N GLY A 55 20.26 -8.55 5.15
CA GLY A 55 21.67 -8.20 5.30
C GLY A 55 21.97 -7.59 6.65
N ARG A 56 22.81 -6.56 6.67
CA ARG A 56 23.13 -5.75 7.85
C ARG A 56 23.46 -4.32 7.43
N ALA A 57 22.71 -3.36 7.96
CA ALA A 57 22.87 -1.93 7.74
C ALA A 57 23.50 -1.20 8.94
N ASP A 58 23.50 -1.83 10.13
CA ASP A 58 24.06 -1.24 11.34
C ASP A 58 24.60 -2.32 12.31
N ALA A 59 25.41 -1.89 13.28
CA ALA A 59 26.08 -2.77 14.24
C ALA A 59 25.23 -3.14 15.48
N VAL A 60 24.07 -2.50 15.66
CA VAL A 60 23.23 -2.58 16.87
C VAL A 60 22.06 -3.54 16.67
N THR A 61 21.39 -3.48 15.53
CA THR A 61 20.25 -4.33 15.20
C THR A 61 20.65 -5.80 15.25
N CYS A 62 19.89 -6.58 16.03
CA CYS A 62 20.12 -8.01 16.20
C CYS A 62 21.56 -8.34 16.65
N SER A 63 22.15 -7.54 17.55
CA SER A 63 23.54 -7.69 18.02
C SER A 63 23.70 -8.52 19.30
N GLU A 64 22.62 -8.77 20.03
CA GLU A 64 22.67 -9.45 21.34
C GLU A 64 23.32 -10.84 21.24
N GLY A 65 24.35 -11.07 22.08
CA GLY A 65 25.10 -12.33 22.12
C GLY A 65 25.97 -12.61 20.90
N ARG A 66 26.16 -11.65 19.98
CA ARG A 66 26.93 -11.86 18.74
C ARG A 66 28.37 -11.35 18.86
N PRO A 67 29.37 -12.09 18.33
CA PRO A 67 30.76 -11.63 18.29
C PRO A 67 30.92 -10.35 17.46
N PRO A 68 31.79 -9.40 17.85
CA PRO A 68 32.02 -8.15 17.10
C PRO A 68 32.36 -8.36 15.62
N ALA A 69 33.10 -9.43 15.30
CA ALA A 69 33.46 -9.78 13.93
C ALA A 69 32.24 -10.02 13.01
N GLN A 70 31.14 -10.56 13.57
CA GLN A 70 29.90 -10.81 12.81
C GLN A 70 29.03 -9.54 12.62
N LEU A 71 29.34 -8.46 13.34
CA LEU A 71 28.60 -7.21 13.36
C LEU A 71 29.32 -6.07 12.61
N ALA A 72 30.60 -6.26 12.25
CA ALA A 72 31.45 -5.23 11.68
C ALA A 72 31.04 -4.79 10.26
N ASN A 73 30.52 -5.71 9.44
CA ASN A 73 30.09 -5.40 8.08
C ASN A 73 28.66 -4.83 8.08
N THR A 74 28.54 -3.51 8.02
CA THR A 74 27.27 -2.78 7.94
C THR A 74 26.90 -2.32 6.53
N ASN A 75 27.65 -2.75 5.52
CA ASN A 75 27.36 -2.49 4.11
C ASN A 75 27.01 -3.81 3.41
N CYS A 76 26.09 -4.56 4.04
CA CYS A 76 25.64 -5.83 3.51
C CYS A 76 24.15 -5.77 3.17
N SER A 77 23.83 -5.98 1.90
CA SER A 77 22.45 -6.05 1.43
C SER A 77 22.32 -7.03 0.26
N GLN A 78 21.26 -7.83 0.28
CA GLN A 78 20.91 -8.71 -0.82
C GLN A 78 20.02 -7.96 -1.82
N ALA A 79 20.45 -7.94 -3.08
CA ALA A 79 19.66 -7.40 -4.18
C ALA A 79 18.36 -8.20 -4.37
N GLY A 80 17.26 -7.51 -4.72
CA GLY A 80 15.96 -8.13 -4.96
C GLY A 80 15.16 -8.50 -3.70
N THR A 81 15.66 -8.20 -2.49
CA THR A 81 14.93 -8.47 -1.23
C THR A 81 13.53 -7.82 -1.26
N VAL A 82 13.46 -6.54 -1.63
CA VAL A 82 12.20 -5.78 -1.68
C VAL A 82 11.18 -6.40 -2.62
N ASP A 83 11.60 -6.93 -3.78
CA ASP A 83 10.69 -7.53 -4.75
C ASP A 83 10.09 -8.84 -4.23
N VAL A 84 10.89 -9.63 -3.51
CA VAL A 84 10.42 -10.87 -2.86
C VAL A 84 9.38 -10.55 -1.79
N VAL A 85 9.62 -9.54 -0.96
CA VAL A 85 8.69 -9.13 0.11
C VAL A 85 7.42 -8.51 -0.49
N LYS A 86 7.54 -7.59 -1.46
CA LYS A 86 6.42 -7.01 -2.22
C LYS A 86 5.52 -8.08 -2.81
N LYS A 87 6.11 -9.00 -3.57
CA LYS A 87 5.38 -10.11 -4.19
C LYS A 87 4.62 -10.97 -3.18
N ARG A 88 5.14 -11.10 -1.96
CA ARG A 88 4.55 -11.94 -0.92
C ARG A 88 3.50 -11.21 -0.07
N CYS A 89 3.65 -9.90 0.11
CA CYS A 89 2.90 -9.13 1.11
C CYS A 89 2.00 -8.03 0.56
N ASP A 90 2.31 -7.44 -0.61
CA ASP A 90 1.51 -6.32 -1.11
C ASP A 90 0.05 -6.72 -1.31
N GLY A 91 -0.86 -5.84 -0.87
CA GLY A 91 -2.30 -6.03 -0.96
C GLY A 91 -2.90 -7.03 0.02
N LYS A 92 -2.12 -7.54 0.98
CA LYS A 92 -2.62 -8.36 2.09
C LYS A 92 -2.81 -7.51 3.35
N ARG A 93 -3.73 -7.93 4.21
CA ARG A 93 -3.85 -7.36 5.57
C ARG A 93 -2.77 -7.91 6.50
N GLU A 94 -2.51 -9.21 6.40
CA GLU A 94 -1.45 -9.89 7.14
C GLU A 94 -0.54 -10.65 6.18
N CYS A 95 0.76 -10.61 6.43
CA CYS A 95 1.75 -11.32 5.63
C CYS A 95 2.82 -11.97 6.51
N GLU A 96 3.19 -13.19 6.15
CA GLU A 96 4.31 -13.91 6.76
C GLU A 96 5.40 -14.23 5.74
N VAL A 97 6.63 -13.80 6.05
CA VAL A 97 7.82 -14.04 5.24
C VAL A 97 8.80 -14.88 6.04
N ASN A 98 9.03 -16.11 5.59
CA ASN A 98 10.07 -16.96 6.16
C ASN A 98 11.44 -16.50 5.64
N ILE A 99 12.39 -16.27 6.55
CA ILE A 99 13.72 -15.75 6.19
C ILE A 99 14.51 -16.74 5.32
N ASN A 100 14.19 -18.04 5.38
CA ASN A 100 14.85 -19.08 4.59
C ASN A 100 14.74 -18.86 3.08
N VAL A 101 13.76 -18.06 2.62
CA VAL A 101 13.62 -17.69 1.20
C VAL A 101 14.85 -16.93 0.69
N PHE A 102 15.55 -16.22 1.58
CA PHE A 102 16.72 -15.39 1.25
C PHE A 102 18.05 -16.14 1.29
N TYR A 103 18.10 -17.34 1.88
CA TYR A 103 19.33 -18.14 1.99
C TYR A 103 19.84 -18.70 0.66
N THR A 104 19.07 -18.58 -0.41
CA THR A 104 19.48 -19.01 -1.76
C THR A 104 20.72 -18.28 -2.29
N SER A 105 21.02 -17.08 -1.77
CA SER A 105 22.23 -16.33 -2.10
C SER A 105 22.68 -15.50 -0.89
N ASP A 106 23.73 -15.92 -0.19
CA ASP A 106 24.29 -15.14 0.93
C ASP A 106 24.99 -13.86 0.42
N PRO A 107 24.51 -12.65 0.76
CA PRO A 107 25.14 -11.40 0.33
C PRO A 107 26.48 -11.11 1.01
N CYS A 108 26.76 -11.68 2.19
CA CYS A 108 27.96 -11.38 2.97
C CYS A 108 28.28 -12.52 3.97
N SER A 109 29.14 -13.45 3.54
CA SER A 109 29.57 -14.57 4.38
C SER A 109 30.24 -14.09 5.67
N GLY A 110 29.96 -14.78 6.78
CA GLY A 110 30.52 -14.45 8.12
C GLY A 110 29.84 -13.27 8.83
N THR A 111 28.93 -12.55 8.16
CA THR A 111 28.14 -11.47 8.78
C THR A 111 26.80 -12.03 9.26
N TYR A 112 26.43 -11.71 10.50
CA TYR A 112 25.10 -12.05 11.03
C TYR A 112 24.06 -11.11 10.42
N LYS A 113 23.02 -11.64 9.79
CA LYS A 113 22.07 -10.86 8.99
C LYS A 113 20.71 -10.72 9.70
N TYR A 114 19.90 -9.78 9.25
CA TYR A 114 18.50 -9.60 9.63
C TYR A 114 17.68 -9.19 8.41
N LEU A 115 16.38 -9.46 8.48
CA LEU A 115 15.40 -8.92 7.55
C LEU A 115 14.78 -7.67 8.19
N GLU A 116 14.94 -6.55 7.51
CA GLU A 116 14.30 -5.28 7.85
C GLU A 116 13.36 -4.91 6.71
N THR A 117 12.09 -4.68 7.03
CA THR A 117 11.07 -4.28 6.05
C THR A 117 10.37 -3.03 6.55
N THR A 118 10.29 -2.02 5.69
CA THR A 118 9.48 -0.82 5.90
C THR A 118 8.26 -0.88 4.99
N TYR A 119 7.07 -0.69 5.55
CA TYR A 119 5.81 -0.76 4.83
C TYR A 119 4.83 0.29 5.33
N THR A 120 3.80 0.54 4.55
CA THR A 120 2.70 1.43 4.90
C THR A 120 1.40 0.68 4.79
N CYS A 121 0.45 0.97 5.68
CA CYS A 121 -0.92 0.50 5.55
C CYS A 121 -1.73 1.52 4.74
N ILE A 122 -2.15 1.10 3.55
CA ILE A 122 -2.92 1.92 2.62
C ILE A 122 -4.40 1.51 2.70
N PRO A 123 -5.33 2.47 2.91
CA PRO A 123 -6.75 2.17 2.90
C PRO A 123 -7.16 1.46 1.60
N ALA A 124 -7.88 0.34 1.73
CA ALA A 124 -8.29 -0.48 0.60
C ALA A 124 -9.64 -1.13 0.83
N ILE A 125 -10.36 -1.34 -0.27
CA ILE A 125 -11.67 -1.96 -0.36
C ILE A 125 -11.47 -3.36 -0.94
N HIS A 126 -12.01 -4.37 -0.25
CA HIS A 126 -12.04 -5.75 -0.72
C HIS A 126 -13.38 -6.02 -1.43
N LEU A 127 -13.29 -6.57 -2.64
CA LEU A 127 -14.43 -6.95 -3.47
C LEU A 127 -14.25 -8.39 -3.98
N ASP A 128 -15.17 -9.27 -3.61
CA ASP A 128 -15.25 -10.63 -4.11
C ASP A 128 -16.43 -10.79 -5.07
N ALA A 129 -16.16 -11.30 -6.27
CA ALA A 129 -17.19 -11.63 -7.26
C ALA A 129 -17.11 -13.11 -7.66
N CYS A 130 -18.14 -13.88 -7.31
CA CYS A 130 -18.20 -15.30 -7.62
C CYS A 130 -18.17 -15.58 -9.14
N GLU A 131 -17.66 -16.75 -9.54
CA GLU A 131 -17.63 -17.17 -10.94
C GLU A 131 -19.02 -17.09 -11.60
N GLY A 132 -19.11 -16.33 -12.70
CA GLY A 132 -20.36 -16.03 -13.40
C GLY A 132 -20.93 -14.63 -13.11
N SER A 133 -20.60 -14.04 -11.96
CA SER A 133 -21.06 -12.72 -11.54
C SER A 133 -20.26 -11.56 -12.15
N LEU A 134 -20.73 -10.34 -11.92
CA LEU A 134 -20.04 -9.11 -12.29
C LEU A 134 -19.41 -8.48 -11.03
N ALA A 135 -18.13 -8.14 -11.10
CA ALA A 135 -17.48 -7.26 -10.15
C ALA A 135 -17.75 -5.81 -10.58
N GLN A 136 -18.37 -5.02 -9.70
CA GLN A 136 -18.67 -3.60 -9.93
C GLN A 136 -17.84 -2.76 -8.98
N LEU A 137 -16.95 -1.95 -9.53
CA LEU A 137 -16.11 -1.01 -8.80
C LEU A 137 -16.64 0.39 -9.08
N GLN A 138 -16.86 1.18 -8.04
CA GLN A 138 -17.41 2.53 -8.13
C GLN A 138 -16.74 3.44 -7.11
N CYS A 139 -16.51 4.69 -7.50
CA CYS A 139 -15.99 5.74 -6.64
C CYS A 139 -16.95 6.93 -6.59
N ASP A 140 -16.78 7.77 -5.57
CA ASP A 140 -17.51 9.03 -5.48
C ASP A 140 -17.04 10.03 -6.55
N GLN A 141 -17.80 11.10 -6.74
CA GLN A 141 -17.49 12.11 -7.75
C GLN A 141 -16.10 12.72 -7.53
N GLY A 142 -15.26 12.72 -8.57
CA GLY A 142 -13.89 13.25 -8.52
C GLY A 142 -12.82 12.22 -8.13
N GLN A 143 -13.22 10.99 -7.85
CA GLN A 143 -12.31 9.87 -7.59
C GLN A 143 -12.20 8.90 -8.78
N VAL A 144 -11.09 8.16 -8.82
CA VAL A 144 -10.79 7.08 -9.76
C VAL A 144 -10.37 5.81 -9.04
N ILE A 145 -10.65 4.68 -9.67
CA ILE A 145 -10.26 3.36 -9.16
C ILE A 145 -8.75 3.19 -9.33
N PHE A 146 -8.12 2.65 -8.29
CA PHE A 146 -6.76 2.11 -8.36
C PHE A 146 -6.72 0.70 -7.78
N VAL A 147 -6.43 -0.29 -8.62
CA VAL A 147 -6.38 -1.70 -8.24
C VAL A 147 -4.97 -2.05 -7.76
N TYR A 148 -4.88 -2.57 -6.54
CA TYR A 148 -3.63 -3.09 -5.95
C TYR A 148 -3.42 -4.56 -6.33
N VAL A 149 -4.45 -5.38 -6.13
CA VAL A 149 -4.38 -6.83 -6.33
C VAL A 149 -5.67 -7.29 -7.02
N ALA A 150 -5.51 -8.23 -7.95
CA ALA A 150 -6.60 -9.01 -8.48
C ALA A 150 -6.15 -10.47 -8.70
N ASP A 151 -6.99 -11.42 -8.29
CA ASP A 151 -6.74 -12.85 -8.43
C ASP A 151 -8.05 -13.57 -8.77
N TYR A 152 -8.03 -14.40 -9.81
CA TYR A 152 -9.17 -15.22 -10.19
C TYR A 152 -8.89 -16.69 -9.85
N GLY A 153 -9.58 -17.22 -8.86
CA GLY A 153 -9.27 -18.54 -8.32
C GLY A 153 -10.10 -18.88 -7.09
N ARG A 154 -9.48 -19.55 -6.12
CA ARG A 154 -10.03 -19.84 -4.80
C ARG A 154 -8.90 -19.97 -3.80
N ARG A 155 -8.96 -19.16 -2.74
CA ARG A 155 -7.97 -19.11 -1.64
C ARG A 155 -8.53 -19.54 -0.29
N ASP A 156 -9.84 -19.73 -0.20
CA ASP A 156 -10.51 -20.19 1.01
C ASP A 156 -11.76 -21.05 0.71
N GLN A 157 -12.26 -21.72 1.75
CA GLN A 157 -13.41 -22.65 1.68
C GLN A 157 -14.74 -22.00 2.09
N THR A 158 -14.79 -20.67 2.24
CA THR A 158 -15.92 -19.93 2.80
C THR A 158 -16.53 -18.92 1.81
N THR A 159 -15.73 -18.39 0.90
CA THR A 159 -16.12 -17.41 -0.12
C THR A 159 -16.82 -18.11 -1.27
N CYS A 160 -17.97 -17.56 -1.68
CA CYS A 160 -18.74 -18.03 -2.83
C CYS A 160 -19.17 -19.51 -2.76
N ILE A 161 -19.62 -19.97 -1.59
CA ILE A 161 -19.96 -21.39 -1.34
C ILE A 161 -21.44 -21.74 -1.45
N TYR A 162 -22.32 -20.75 -1.60
CA TYR A 162 -23.76 -20.98 -1.61
C TYR A 162 -24.17 -21.96 -2.71
N GLN A 163 -24.84 -23.05 -2.30
CA GLN A 163 -25.29 -24.15 -3.17
C GLN A 163 -24.16 -24.80 -3.99
N ARG A 164 -22.92 -24.81 -3.48
CA ARG A 164 -21.79 -25.48 -4.14
C ARG A 164 -21.52 -26.85 -3.52
N PRO A 165 -21.29 -27.89 -4.33
CA PRO A 165 -20.91 -29.19 -3.83
C PRO A 165 -19.47 -29.14 -3.24
N PRO A 166 -19.16 -29.94 -2.22
CA PRO A 166 -17.88 -29.86 -1.50
C PRO A 166 -16.64 -29.99 -2.39
N ASN A 167 -16.70 -30.84 -3.42
CA ASN A 167 -15.59 -31.04 -4.36
C ASN A 167 -15.21 -29.78 -5.15
N GLN A 168 -16.13 -28.82 -5.32
CA GLN A 168 -15.87 -27.57 -6.04
C GLN A 168 -15.22 -26.48 -5.15
N VAL A 169 -15.18 -26.65 -3.83
CA VAL A 169 -14.69 -25.64 -2.87
C VAL A 169 -13.46 -26.10 -2.07
N GLN A 170 -13.06 -27.36 -2.19
CA GLN A 170 -11.93 -27.92 -1.44
C GLN A 170 -10.57 -27.35 -1.87
N ASN A 171 -10.37 -27.12 -3.16
CA ASN A 171 -9.08 -26.65 -3.69
C ASN A 171 -8.90 -25.14 -3.42
N ILE A 172 -8.17 -24.82 -2.36
CA ILE A 172 -7.82 -23.44 -1.96
C ILE A 172 -6.45 -22.98 -2.46
N TYR A 173 -5.76 -23.82 -3.23
CA TYR A 173 -4.47 -23.48 -3.83
C TYR A 173 -4.63 -23.07 -5.30
N CYS A 174 -5.86 -22.70 -5.70
CA CYS A 174 -6.14 -22.20 -7.02
C CYS A 174 -5.96 -20.68 -7.05
N SER A 175 -4.84 -20.22 -7.60
CA SER A 175 -4.53 -18.78 -7.68
C SER A 175 -4.06 -18.45 -9.09
N SER A 176 -4.60 -17.38 -9.65
CA SER A 176 -4.19 -16.80 -10.92
C SER A 176 -4.20 -15.28 -10.81
N PRO A 177 -3.13 -14.69 -10.24
CA PRO A 177 -2.96 -13.24 -10.17
C PRO A 177 -3.02 -12.62 -11.58
N THR A 178 -3.70 -11.49 -11.72
CA THR A 178 -3.99 -10.90 -13.03
C THR A 178 -3.94 -9.38 -13.02
N ARG A 179 -3.42 -8.79 -14.10
CA ARG A 179 -3.47 -7.33 -14.33
C ARG A 179 -4.71 -6.86 -15.07
N LYS A 180 -5.50 -7.78 -15.62
CA LYS A 180 -6.66 -7.45 -16.49
C LYS A 180 -7.70 -6.55 -15.80
N VAL A 181 -7.86 -6.67 -14.48
CA VAL A 181 -8.76 -5.78 -13.72
C VAL A 181 -8.19 -4.37 -13.68
N ALA A 182 -6.91 -4.22 -13.33
CA ALA A 182 -6.21 -2.93 -13.34
C ALA A 182 -6.20 -2.30 -14.73
N ASP A 183 -5.85 -3.07 -15.77
CA ASP A 183 -5.84 -2.61 -17.17
C ASP A 183 -7.22 -2.12 -17.63
N SER A 184 -8.30 -2.72 -17.11
CA SER A 184 -9.68 -2.36 -17.47
C SER A 184 -10.26 -1.23 -16.61
N CYS A 185 -9.85 -1.11 -15.35
CA CYS A 185 -10.55 -0.28 -14.36
C CYS A 185 -9.75 0.91 -13.85
N ASN A 186 -8.42 0.87 -13.86
CA ASN A 186 -7.61 1.96 -13.30
C ASN A 186 -7.89 3.29 -14.02
N GLY A 187 -8.00 4.36 -13.23
CA GLY A 187 -8.26 5.70 -13.76
C GLY A 187 -9.73 5.96 -14.15
N LYS A 188 -10.63 5.00 -13.96
CA LYS A 188 -12.07 5.18 -14.19
C LYS A 188 -12.79 5.45 -12.87
N ASN A 189 -13.87 6.23 -12.90
CA ASN A 189 -14.74 6.43 -11.74
C ASN A 189 -15.68 5.22 -11.48
N SER A 190 -15.99 4.45 -12.53
CA SER A 190 -16.79 3.24 -12.44
C SER A 190 -16.29 2.21 -13.44
N CYS A 191 -16.26 0.94 -13.03
CA CYS A 191 -15.83 -0.18 -13.84
C CYS A 191 -16.68 -1.42 -13.54
N THR A 192 -16.96 -2.22 -14.57
CA THR A 192 -17.61 -3.52 -14.40
C THR A 192 -16.83 -4.58 -15.17
N ILE A 193 -16.46 -5.66 -14.50
CA ILE A 193 -15.73 -6.77 -15.11
C ILE A 193 -16.36 -8.11 -14.70
N ALA A 194 -16.49 -9.03 -15.67
CA ALA A 194 -17.13 -10.33 -15.43
C ALA A 194 -16.12 -11.33 -14.86
N ALA A 195 -16.45 -11.94 -13.71
CA ALA A 195 -15.65 -12.98 -13.07
C ALA A 195 -15.85 -14.33 -13.80
N ARG A 196 -15.28 -14.49 -14.99
CA ARG A 196 -15.52 -15.66 -15.87
C ARG A 196 -14.26 -16.14 -16.56
N ASN A 197 -14.22 -17.43 -16.88
CA ASN A 197 -13.11 -18.07 -17.60
C ASN A 197 -12.81 -17.41 -18.96
N SER A 198 -13.81 -16.85 -19.64
CA SER A 198 -13.60 -16.14 -20.91
C SER A 198 -12.75 -14.87 -20.77
N VAL A 199 -12.70 -14.27 -19.58
CA VAL A 199 -11.90 -13.08 -19.29
C VAL A 199 -10.54 -13.47 -18.74
N PHE A 200 -10.48 -14.39 -17.77
CA PHE A 200 -9.27 -14.67 -16.99
C PHE A 200 -8.56 -15.98 -17.34
N GLY A 201 -9.21 -16.87 -18.10
CA GLY A 201 -8.80 -18.27 -18.23
C GLY A 201 -9.35 -19.14 -17.09
N ASP A 202 -9.09 -20.44 -17.14
CA ASP A 202 -9.48 -21.38 -16.07
C ASP A 202 -8.22 -21.99 -15.41
N PRO A 203 -7.78 -21.47 -14.25
CA PRO A 203 -6.58 -21.96 -13.59
C PRO A 203 -6.75 -23.31 -12.89
N CYS A 204 -7.97 -23.76 -12.64
CA CYS A 204 -8.24 -24.99 -11.87
C CYS A 204 -9.60 -25.60 -12.25
N VAL A 205 -9.61 -26.32 -13.36
CA VAL A 205 -10.82 -26.99 -13.89
C VAL A 205 -11.47 -27.84 -12.80
N GLY A 206 -12.79 -27.68 -12.63
CA GLY A 206 -13.58 -28.40 -11.64
C GLY A 206 -13.65 -27.73 -10.25
N THR A 207 -12.88 -26.67 -10.02
CA THR A 207 -13.02 -25.82 -8.83
C THR A 207 -13.87 -24.59 -9.18
N TYR A 208 -14.86 -24.27 -8.33
CA TYR A 208 -15.66 -23.06 -8.51
C TYR A 208 -14.87 -21.87 -7.98
N LYS A 209 -14.67 -20.86 -8.82
CA LYS A 209 -13.76 -19.75 -8.54
C LYS A 209 -14.51 -18.49 -8.08
N TYR A 210 -13.76 -17.50 -7.66
CA TYR A 210 -14.18 -16.11 -7.48
C TYR A 210 -13.03 -15.19 -7.90
N LEU A 211 -13.40 -13.98 -8.32
CA LEU A 211 -12.47 -12.88 -8.54
C LEU A 211 -12.38 -12.10 -7.24
N GLU A 212 -11.21 -12.10 -6.63
CA GLU A 212 -10.89 -11.23 -5.50
C GLU A 212 -10.16 -9.99 -6.02
N VAL A 213 -10.65 -8.81 -5.64
CA VAL A 213 -10.09 -7.50 -6.03
C VAL A 213 -9.87 -6.66 -4.78
N VAL A 214 -8.66 -6.12 -4.65
CA VAL A 214 -8.29 -5.14 -3.64
C VAL A 214 -7.99 -3.82 -4.36
N HIS A 215 -8.75 -2.77 -4.05
CA HIS A 215 -8.62 -1.47 -4.72
C HIS A 215 -8.81 -0.30 -3.75
N SER A 216 -8.40 0.90 -4.15
CA SER A 216 -8.79 2.15 -3.52
C SER A 216 -9.53 3.06 -4.48
N ASN A 217 -10.07 4.14 -3.91
CA ASN A 217 -10.61 5.27 -4.65
C ASN A 217 -9.66 6.45 -4.44
N ASP A 218 -9.09 6.95 -5.53
CA ASP A 218 -8.03 7.96 -5.54
C ASP A 218 -8.56 9.27 -6.13
N TRP A 219 -8.22 10.43 -5.57
CA TRP A 219 -8.66 11.71 -6.11
C TRP A 219 -7.90 12.09 -7.38
N ILE A 220 -8.63 12.51 -8.42
CA ILE A 220 -8.06 12.91 -9.73
C ILE A 220 -7.11 14.13 -9.61
N GLY A 221 -7.22 14.92 -8.54
CA GLY A 221 -6.34 16.06 -8.26
C GLY A 221 -4.97 15.72 -7.65
N GLU A 222 -4.74 14.47 -7.24
CA GLU A 222 -3.52 14.04 -6.53
C GLU A 222 -2.64 13.07 -7.32
N VAL A 223 -2.89 12.91 -8.63
CA VAL A 223 -2.25 11.89 -9.49
C VAL A 223 -0.72 12.08 -9.64
N GLY A 224 -0.13 13.08 -9.00
CA GLY A 224 1.33 13.29 -8.91
C GLY A 224 1.99 13.01 -7.55
N LEU A 225 1.24 12.67 -6.49
CA LEU A 225 1.75 12.80 -5.11
C LEU A 225 1.99 11.48 -4.35
N ARG A 226 2.07 10.33 -5.04
CA ARG A 226 2.25 9.01 -4.40
C ARG A 226 3.69 8.46 -4.45
N ARG A 227 4.70 9.30 -4.66
CA ARG A 227 6.01 9.02 -4.06
C ARG A 227 6.04 9.63 -2.67
N VAL A 228 6.61 8.90 -1.72
CA VAL A 228 6.67 9.23 -0.29
C VAL A 228 7.19 10.66 -0.02
N ASP A 229 8.05 11.19 -0.91
CA ASP A 229 8.60 12.54 -0.81
C ASP A 229 7.57 13.65 -1.15
N ASP A 230 6.57 13.35 -1.97
CA ASP A 230 5.66 14.34 -2.53
C ASP A 230 4.39 14.52 -1.69
N LEU A 231 3.93 13.51 -0.94
CA LEU A 231 2.75 13.63 -0.07
C LEU A 231 2.98 14.68 1.03
N GLN A 232 4.22 14.81 1.49
CA GLN A 232 4.62 15.82 2.47
C GLN A 232 4.65 17.23 1.85
N VAL A 233 4.97 17.33 0.55
CA VAL A 233 4.94 18.58 -0.24
C VAL A 233 3.50 19.00 -0.55
N ALA A 234 2.61 18.05 -0.86
CA ALA A 234 1.19 18.33 -1.13
C ALA A 234 0.48 18.98 0.04
N VAL A 235 0.69 18.45 1.25
CA VAL A 235 0.11 18.98 2.48
C VAL A 235 0.66 20.37 2.78
N LEU A 236 1.95 20.61 2.53
CA LEU A 236 2.56 21.93 2.63
C LEU A 236 1.96 22.93 1.62
N VAL A 237 1.73 22.50 0.37
CA VAL A 237 1.14 23.35 -0.68
C VAL A 237 -0.32 23.68 -0.37
N HIS A 238 -1.13 22.69 0.03
CA HIS A 238 -2.54 22.92 0.39
C HIS A 238 -2.69 23.79 1.65
N CYS A 239 -1.82 23.62 2.65
CA CYS A 239 -1.76 24.52 3.80
C CYS A 239 -1.30 25.93 3.40
N ALA A 240 -0.34 26.06 2.48
CA ALA A 240 0.13 27.36 1.99
C ALA A 240 -0.97 28.10 1.19
N ASP A 241 -1.72 27.41 0.33
CA ASP A 241 -2.83 27.99 -0.43
C ASP A 241 -3.98 28.44 0.49
N LEU A 242 -4.32 27.64 1.51
CA LEU A 242 -5.31 28.01 2.53
C LEU A 242 -4.86 29.20 3.40
N LEU A 243 -3.56 29.32 3.69
CA LEU A 243 -2.98 30.49 4.35
C LEU A 243 -3.01 31.73 3.44
N ASN A 244 -2.78 31.56 2.14
CA ASN A 244 -2.74 32.66 1.17
C ASN A 244 -4.15 33.23 0.86
N ASP A 245 -5.17 32.38 0.77
CA ASP A 245 -6.58 32.81 0.63
C ASP A 245 -7.08 33.59 1.86
N GLN A 246 -6.57 33.28 3.05
CA GLN A 246 -6.87 34.04 4.28
C GLN A 246 -6.14 35.38 4.35
N LEU A 247 -4.93 35.50 3.78
CA LEU A 247 -4.22 36.78 3.62
C LEU A 247 -4.88 37.66 2.53
N ALA A 248 -5.38 37.05 1.46
CA ALA A 248 -6.11 37.76 0.40
C ALA A 248 -7.49 38.28 0.88
N GLY A 249 -8.13 37.58 1.81
CA GLY A 249 -9.38 38.00 2.47
C GLY A 249 -9.27 39.26 3.35
N GLY A 250 -8.05 39.76 3.60
CA GLY A 250 -7.78 40.96 4.41
C GLY A 250 -7.50 42.24 3.61
N LEU A 251 -7.39 42.19 2.28
CA LEU A 251 -7.03 43.35 1.45
C LEU A 251 -7.94 43.46 0.22
N ALA A 252 -9.21 43.77 0.44
CA ALA A 252 -10.00 44.47 -0.56
C ALA A 252 -9.54 45.93 -0.68
N ALA A 253 -8.35 46.14 -1.24
CA ALA A 253 -7.89 47.43 -1.77
C ALA A 253 -6.75 47.21 -2.79
N GLY A 254 -7.15 46.90 -4.03
CA GLY A 254 -6.43 47.21 -5.28
C GLY A 254 -4.94 46.88 -5.41
N ARG A 255 -4.65 45.77 -6.11
CA ARG A 255 -3.87 45.74 -7.37
C ARG A 255 -3.68 44.29 -7.84
N ARG A 256 -3.91 44.06 -9.14
CA ARG A 256 -3.50 42.85 -9.85
C ARG A 256 -1.99 42.66 -9.68
N LEU A 257 -1.57 41.50 -9.17
CA LEU A 257 -0.21 41.00 -9.34
C LEU A 257 -0.31 39.67 -10.09
N LEU A 258 -0.06 39.75 -11.39
CA LEU A 258 0.32 38.61 -12.21
C LEU A 258 1.64 38.06 -11.65
N TRP A 259 1.63 36.81 -11.19
CA TRP A 259 2.85 36.01 -11.08
C TRP A 259 2.74 34.87 -12.07
N ALA A 260 3.31 35.10 -13.25
CA ALA A 260 3.78 34.06 -14.13
C ALA A 260 5.12 33.57 -13.57
N PHE A 261 5.30 32.26 -13.44
CA PHE A 261 6.62 31.66 -13.35
C PHE A 261 6.61 30.25 -13.97
N PRO A 262 7.78 29.77 -14.44
CA PRO A 262 7.90 29.05 -15.70
C PRO A 262 8.12 27.55 -15.46
N PHE A 263 7.71 26.75 -16.43
CA PHE A 263 8.16 25.37 -16.54
C PHE A 263 9.64 25.31 -16.93
N PRO A 264 10.49 24.49 -16.27
CA PRO A 264 11.69 23.99 -16.91
C PRO A 264 11.36 22.76 -17.76
N VAL A 265 12.02 22.71 -18.91
CA VAL A 265 12.06 21.60 -19.88
C VAL A 265 12.80 20.41 -19.29
#